data_AF-A0A2N1Q312-F1
#
_entry.id   AF-A0A2N1Q312-F1
#
_cell.length_a   1.000
_cell.length_b   1.000
_cell.length_c   1.000
_cell.angle_alpha   90.00
_cell.angle_beta   90.00
_cell.angle_gamma   90.00
#
_symmetry.space_group_name_H-M   'P 1'
#
loop_
_entity.id
_entity.type
_entity.pdbx_description
1 polymer ?
#
loop_
_entity_poly.entity_id
_entity_poly.type
_entity_poly.pdbx_seq_one_letter_code
_entity_poly.pdbx_strand_id
1 'polypeptide(L)'
;MVTTPEISTNEWFNRMDKEKQFLLDVIKKTDKPEENLKKFKETLTYANRQEVVERFTKSGFFYLVRETVEDDILEKFKQVEEHFGLSNKQKKNEN
;
A
#
# COMPACT_ATOMS: atom_id res chain seq x y z
N MET A 1 -1.03 1.93 6.45
CA MET A 1 -1.13 2.98 5.40
C MET A 1 -2.39 2.71 4.59
N VAL A 2 -3.18 3.73 4.31
CA VAL A 2 -4.41 3.68 3.52
C VAL A 2 -4.24 4.55 2.27
N THR A 3 -4.96 4.25 1.21
CA THR A 3 -5.02 5.06 -0.02
C THR A 3 -6.40 4.94 -0.64
N THR A 4 -6.68 5.66 -1.72
CA THR A 4 -7.98 5.57 -2.39
C THR A 4 -8.19 4.19 -3.03
N PRO A 5 -9.44 3.71 -3.13
CA PRO A 5 -9.74 2.47 -3.84
C PRO A 5 -9.20 2.45 -5.28
N GLU A 6 -9.21 3.62 -5.93
CA GLU A 6 -8.69 3.83 -7.28
C GLU A 6 -7.18 3.56 -7.36
N ILE A 7 -6.37 4.22 -6.52
CA ILE A 7 -4.91 4.03 -6.49
C ILE A 7 -4.57 2.57 -6.13
N SER A 8 -5.25 2.00 -5.13
CA SER A 8 -4.99 0.62 -4.71
C SER A 8 -5.33 -0.45 -5.76
N THR A 9 -6.23 -0.15 -6.71
CA THR A 9 -6.68 -1.08 -7.74
C THR A 9 -5.97 -0.85 -9.08
N ASN A 10 -6.04 0.38 -9.60
CA ASN A 10 -5.60 0.70 -10.96
C ASN A 10 -4.09 0.70 -11.07
N GLU A 11 -3.41 1.18 -10.03
CA GLU A 11 -1.96 1.36 -10.01
C GLU A 11 -1.23 0.14 -9.42
N TRP A 12 -1.96 -0.90 -9.03
CA TRP A 12 -1.39 -2.09 -8.38
C TRP A 12 -0.25 -2.69 -9.20
N PHE A 13 -0.48 -2.97 -10.48
CA PHE A 13 0.50 -3.57 -11.38
C PHE A 13 1.41 -2.56 -12.10
N ASN A 14 1.14 -1.25 -11.99
CA ASN A 14 2.00 -0.20 -12.52
C ASN A 14 3.25 0.01 -11.66
N ARG A 15 3.22 -0.48 -10.42
CA ARG A 15 4.36 -0.43 -9.49
C ARG A 15 5.39 -1.51 -9.79
N MET A 16 6.67 -1.14 -9.73
CA MET A 16 7.81 -2.04 -9.95
C MET A 16 8.14 -2.96 -8.77
N ASP A 17 7.20 -3.14 -7.82
CA ASP A 17 7.40 -4.05 -6.68
C ASP A 17 7.53 -5.50 -7.22
N LYS A 18 8.60 -6.20 -6.85
CA LYS A 18 8.94 -7.55 -7.37
C LYS A 18 7.78 -8.54 -7.21
N GLU A 19 7.11 -8.51 -6.07
CA GLU A 19 5.96 -9.38 -5.77
C GLU A 19 4.77 -9.16 -6.72
N LYS A 20 4.49 -7.91 -7.12
CA LYS A 20 3.37 -7.57 -7.99
C LYS A 20 3.68 -7.91 -9.44
N GLN A 21 4.92 -7.69 -9.87
CA GLN A 21 5.38 -8.12 -11.19
C GLN A 21 5.39 -9.64 -11.31
N PHE A 22 5.79 -10.36 -10.26
CA PHE A 22 5.67 -11.82 -10.21
C PHE A 22 4.21 -12.28 -10.38
N LEU A 23 3.27 -11.70 -9.63
CA LEU A 23 1.84 -12.05 -9.76
C LEU A 23 1.31 -11.77 -11.17
N LEU A 24 1.70 -10.63 -11.77
CA LEU A 24 1.33 -10.29 -13.14
C LEU A 24 1.86 -11.32 -14.14
N ASP A 25 3.10 -11.75 -13.98
CA ASP A 25 3.72 -12.76 -14.84
C ASP A 25 3.06 -14.14 -14.70
N VAL A 26 2.62 -14.51 -13.49
CA VAL A 26 1.83 -15.73 -13.27
C VAL A 26 0.47 -15.62 -13.98
N ILE A 27 -0.24 -14.50 -13.82
CA ILE A 27 -1.54 -14.28 -14.47
C ILE A 27 -1.41 -14.36 -16.00
N LYS A 28 -0.37 -13.76 -16.58
CA LYS A 28 -0.09 -13.79 -18.02
C LYS A 28 0.15 -15.21 -18.58
N LYS A 29 0.55 -16.17 -17.74
CA LYS A 29 0.81 -17.57 -18.12
C LYS A 29 -0.41 -18.47 -17.99
N THR A 30 -1.55 -17.96 -17.52
CA THR A 30 -2.79 -18.73 -17.40
C THR A 30 -3.51 -18.89 -18.73
N ASP A 31 -4.44 -19.84 -18.84
CA ASP A 31 -5.20 -20.13 -20.07
C ASP A 31 -6.02 -18.93 -20.58
N LYS A 32 -6.43 -18.03 -19.66
CA LYS A 32 -7.26 -16.86 -19.94
C LYS A 32 -6.71 -15.62 -19.24
N PRO A 33 -5.56 -15.08 -19.69
CA PRO A 33 -4.81 -14.08 -18.93
C PRO A 33 -5.60 -12.78 -18.73
N GLU A 34 -6.35 -12.33 -19.73
CA GLU A 34 -7.18 -11.11 -19.63
C GLU A 34 -8.34 -11.28 -18.65
N GLU A 35 -9.07 -12.40 -18.72
CA GLU A 35 -10.19 -12.72 -17.82
C GLU A 35 -9.70 -12.84 -16.38
N ASN A 36 -8.55 -13.50 -16.18
CA ASN A 36 -7.96 -13.70 -14.87
C ASN A 36 -7.40 -12.40 -14.29
N LEU A 37 -6.79 -11.54 -15.11
CA LEU A 37 -6.35 -10.21 -14.69
C LEU A 37 -7.54 -9.34 -14.28
N LYS A 38 -8.65 -9.40 -15.04
CA LYS A 38 -9.89 -8.68 -14.69
C LYS A 38 -10.43 -9.16 -13.34
N LYS A 39 -10.59 -10.46 -13.14
CA LYS A 39 -11.05 -11.05 -11.86
C LYS A 39 -10.12 -10.71 -10.69
N PHE A 40 -8.81 -10.67 -10.92
CA PHE A 40 -7.85 -10.25 -9.91
C PHE A 40 -8.08 -8.79 -9.51
N LYS A 41 -8.26 -7.89 -10.49
CA LYS A 41 -8.58 -6.49 -10.22
C LYS A 41 -9.92 -6.32 -9.49
N GLU A 42 -10.95 -7.07 -9.85
CA GLU A 42 -12.23 -7.09 -9.13
C GLU A 42 -12.05 -7.48 -7.65
N THR A 43 -11.17 -8.45 -7.38
CA THR A 43 -10.81 -8.86 -6.02
C THR A 43 -10.09 -7.74 -5.27
N LEU A 44 -9.15 -7.05 -5.92
CA LEU A 44 -8.47 -5.88 -5.34
C LEU A 44 -9.47 -4.75 -5.03
N THR A 45 -10.40 -4.46 -5.94
CA THR A 45 -11.45 -3.45 -5.72
C THR A 45 -12.33 -3.83 -4.54
N TYR A 46 -12.75 -5.09 -4.44
CA TYR A 46 -13.55 -5.55 -3.31
C TYR A 46 -12.78 -5.40 -1.99
N ALA A 47 -11.51 -5.82 -1.95
CA ALA A 47 -10.68 -5.74 -0.75
C ALA A 47 -10.41 -4.29 -0.33
N ASN A 48 -10.27 -3.36 -1.28
CA ASN A 48 -10.00 -1.94 -1.03
C ASN A 48 -11.23 -1.04 -1.19
N ARG A 49 -12.45 -1.60 -1.15
CA ARG A 49 -13.68 -0.81 -1.25
C ARG A 49 -13.74 0.24 -0.13
N GLN A 50 -14.45 1.34 -0.40
CA GLN A 50 -14.50 2.50 0.49
C GLN A 50 -14.83 2.14 1.95
N GLU A 51 -15.79 1.23 2.17
CA GLU A 51 -16.15 0.77 3.52
C GLU A 51 -14.97 0.19 4.32
N VAL A 52 -14.07 -0.53 3.63
CA VAL A 52 -12.88 -1.13 4.26
C VAL A 52 -11.87 -0.04 4.59
N VAL A 53 -11.64 0.89 3.65
CA VAL A 53 -10.75 2.04 3.86
C VAL A 53 -11.24 2.89 5.04
N GLU A 54 -12.55 3.19 5.09
CA GLU A 54 -13.17 3.94 6.17
C GLU A 54 -13.07 3.22 7.52
N ARG A 55 -13.17 1.90 7.54
CA ARG A 55 -12.98 1.13 8.78
C ARG A 55 -11.59 1.34 9.36
N PHE A 56 -10.55 1.43 8.53
CA PHE A 56 -9.20 1.72 8.99
C PHE A 56 -9.05 3.17 9.47
N THR A 57 -9.58 4.15 8.73
CA THR A 57 -9.47 5.57 9.13
C THR A 57 -10.29 5.89 10.38
N LYS A 58 -11.39 5.17 10.63
CA LYS A 58 -12.24 5.30 11.82
C LYS A 58 -11.82 4.39 12.98
N SER A 59 -10.71 3.66 12.87
CA SER A 59 -10.30 2.66 13.85
C SER A 59 -9.75 3.21 15.17
N GLY A 60 -9.43 4.51 15.22
CA GLY A 60 -8.74 5.13 16.35
C GLY A 60 -7.24 4.83 16.44
N PHE A 61 -6.72 3.94 15.59
CA PHE A 61 -5.28 3.74 15.43
C PHE A 61 -4.66 4.87 14.61
N PHE A 62 -3.38 5.13 14.85
CA PHE A 62 -2.58 5.95 13.93
C PHE A 62 -2.51 5.28 12.56
N TYR A 63 -2.79 6.06 11.53
CA TYR A 63 -2.69 5.62 10.15
C TYR A 63 -1.99 6.69 9.32
N LEU A 64 -1.35 6.22 8.26
CA LEU A 64 -0.78 7.08 7.23
C LEU A 64 -1.63 7.02 5.98
N VAL A 65 -1.77 8.16 5.31
CA VAL A 65 -2.41 8.25 4.00
C VAL A 65 -1.33 8.29 2.93
N ARG A 66 -1.57 7.54 1.86
CA ARG A 66 -0.84 7.65 0.61
C ARG A 66 -1.70 8.43 -0.37
N GLU A 67 -1.23 9.60 -0.77
CA GLU A 67 -1.97 10.49 -1.67
C GLU A 67 -1.68 10.18 -3.14
N THR A 68 -0.46 9.74 -3.44
CA THR A 68 0.00 9.42 -4.81
C THR A 68 0.67 8.05 -4.91
N VAL A 69 0.92 7.57 -6.12
CA VAL A 69 1.66 6.31 -6.33
C VAL A 69 3.13 6.48 -5.98
N GLU A 70 3.63 7.70 -6.17
CA GLU A 70 5.01 8.17 -6.03
C GLU A 70 5.40 8.43 -4.58
N ASP A 71 4.44 8.56 -3.65
CA ASP A 71 4.69 8.76 -2.22
C ASP A 71 5.74 7.77 -1.71
N ASP A 72 6.88 8.30 -1.27
CA ASP A 72 8.02 7.50 -0.83
C ASP A 72 7.67 6.71 0.45
N ILE A 73 7.81 5.39 0.36
CA ILE A 73 7.56 4.51 1.49
C ILE A 73 8.52 4.79 2.66
N LEU A 74 9.77 5.19 2.38
CA LEU A 74 10.76 5.51 3.42
C LEU A 74 10.38 6.78 4.16
N GLU A 75 9.82 7.77 3.47
CA GLU A 75 9.28 8.98 4.11
C GLU A 75 8.09 8.64 5.01
N LYS A 76 7.16 7.79 4.54
CA LYS A 76 6.06 7.31 5.37
C LYS A 76 6.57 6.55 6.59
N PHE A 77 7.63 5.73 6.47
CA PHE A 77 8.24 5.08 7.63
C PHE A 77 8.81 6.08 8.64
N LYS A 78 9.46 7.16 8.21
CA LYS A 78 9.91 8.23 9.13
C LYS A 78 8.75 8.84 9.90
N GLN A 79 7.61 9.08 9.25
CA GLN A 79 6.40 9.58 9.92
C GLN A 79 5.88 8.60 10.98
N VAL A 80 5.98 7.28 10.74
CA VAL A 80 5.69 6.26 11.75
C VAL A 80 6.67 6.36 12.93
N GLU A 81 7.97 6.42 12.64
CA GLU A 81 9.00 6.53 13.68
C GLU A 81 8.80 7.77 14.55
N GLU A 82 8.49 8.91 13.93
CA GLU A 82 8.22 10.18 14.63
C GLU A 82 6.99 10.09 15.50
N HIS A 83 5.89 9.54 14.98
CA HIS A 83 4.65 9.38 15.73
C HIS A 83 4.84 8.54 17.01
N PHE A 84 5.65 7.49 16.95
CA PHE A 84 5.93 6.61 18.08
C PHE A 84 7.15 7.03 18.93
N GLY A 85 7.78 8.17 18.63
CA GLY A 85 8.94 8.66 19.37
C GLY A 85 10.21 7.79 19.19
N LEU A 86 10.28 7.05 18.09
CA LEU A 86 11.40 6.17 17.73
C LEU A 86 12.48 6.87 16.90
N SER A 87 12.25 8.13 16.50
CA SER A 87 13.20 9.00 15.80
C SER A 87 14.35 9.46 16.71
N ASN A 88 15.09 8.51 17.28
CA ASN A 88 16.28 8.81 18.05
C ASN A 88 17.41 9.19 17.10
N LYS A 89 17.61 10.50 16.93
CA LYS A 89 18.96 11.04 17.07
C LYS A 89 19.44 10.58 18.44
N GLN A 90 20.48 9.75 18.45
CA GLN A 90 21.14 9.26 19.66
C GLN A 90 21.09 10.33 20.76
N LYS A 91 20.50 9.98 21.91
CA LYS A 91 20.99 10.53 23.18
C LYS A 91 22.48 10.18 23.20
N LYS A 92 23.32 11.11 22.75
CA LYS A 92 24.73 11.14 23.13
C LYS A 92 24.73 11.31 24.64
N ASN A 93 24.84 10.18 25.33
CA ASN A 93 25.47 10.15 26.64
C ASN A 93 26.92 10.58 26.41
N GLU A 94 27.35 11.62 27.11
CA GLU A 94 28.72 12.15 27.32
C GLU A 94 28.52 13.67 27.63
N ASN A 95 28.62 14.20 28.85
CA ASN A 95 29.22 13.77 30.12
C ASN A 95 28.36 14.26 31.31
#